data_AF-A0A7W1GB73-F1
#
_entry.id   AF-A0A7W1GB73-F1
#
_cell.length_a   1.000
_cell.length_b   1.000
_cell.length_c   1.000
_cell.angle_alpha   90.00
_cell.angle_beta   90.00
_cell.angle_gamma   90.00
#
_symmetry.space_group_name_H-M   'P 1'
#
loop_
_entity.id
_entity.type
_entity.pdbx_description
1 polymer ?
#
loop_
_entity_poly.entity_id
_entity_poly.type
_entity_poly.pdbx_seq_one_letter_code
_entity_poly.pdbx_strand_id
1 'polypeptide(L)'
;MSPDEVCADYADRDVKLTCRMMDGFVLPEGTEETLEFLGKLFLAQAHDESSCKKSLEPNGAGSIFFTKESNVGIYIHRLPCEHGKTQANKS
;
A
#
# COMPACT_ATOMS: atom_id res chain seq x y z
N MET A 1 3.06 3.24 -14.94
CA MET A 1 3.51 2.13 -14.09
C MET A 1 2.37 1.74 -13.19
N SER A 2 1.92 0.50 -13.23
CA SER A 2 0.86 -0.03 -12.36
C SER A 2 1.39 -0.24 -10.93
N PRO A 3 0.51 -0.39 -9.93
CA PRO A 3 0.92 -0.73 -8.57
C PRO A 3 1.74 -2.04 -8.50
N ASP A 4 1.41 -3.01 -9.36
CA ASP A 4 2.13 -4.30 -9.43
C ASP A 4 3.54 -4.14 -10.02
N GLU A 5 3.69 -3.29 -11.04
CA GLU A 5 5.00 -2.96 -11.61
C GLU A 5 5.89 -2.22 -10.60
N VAL A 6 5.32 -1.30 -9.80
CA VAL A 6 6.05 -0.66 -8.70
C VAL A 6 6.50 -1.70 -7.66
N CYS A 7 5.61 -2.61 -7.26
CA CYS A 7 5.98 -3.70 -6.36
C CYS A 7 7.12 -4.55 -6.95
N ALA A 8 7.06 -4.91 -8.23
CA ALA A 8 8.09 -5.71 -8.87
C ALA A 8 9.45 -5.01 -8.88
N ASP A 9 9.50 -3.73 -9.26
CA ASP A 9 10.73 -2.92 -9.30
C ASP A 9 11.41 -2.83 -7.92
N TYR A 10 10.61 -2.67 -6.86
CA TYR A 10 11.13 -2.52 -5.50
C TYR A 10 11.38 -3.85 -4.77
N ALA A 11 10.85 -4.98 -5.27
CA ALA A 11 11.12 -6.29 -4.68
C ALA A 11 12.61 -6.66 -4.77
N ASP A 12 13.27 -6.27 -5.85
CA ASP A 12 14.70 -6.52 -6.08
C ASP A 12 15.63 -5.58 -5.28
N ARG A 13 15.08 -4.50 -4.71
CA ARG A 13 15.82 -3.46 -3.98
C ARG A 13 15.86 -3.68 -2.47
N ASP A 14 15.30 -4.80 -2.00
CA ASP A 14 15.21 -5.20 -0.58
C ASP A 14 14.64 -4.13 0.36
N VAL A 15 13.73 -3.27 -0.12
CA VAL A 15 13.08 -2.30 0.75
C VAL A 15 12.28 -2.99 1.86
N LYS A 16 12.29 -2.37 3.04
CA LYS A 16 11.61 -2.88 4.24
C LYS A 16 10.89 -1.74 4.94
N LEU A 17 9.58 -1.91 5.05
CA LEU A 17 8.65 -1.02 5.73
C LEU A 17 8.28 -1.65 7.08
N THR A 18 8.45 -0.89 8.15
CA THR A 18 7.77 -1.17 9.41
C THR A 18 6.45 -0.42 9.41
N CYS A 19 5.33 -1.14 9.48
CA CYS A 19 4.00 -0.54 9.57
C CYS A 19 3.30 -1.01 10.85
N ARG A 20 3.09 -0.09 11.79
CA ARG A 20 2.50 -0.40 13.10
C ARG A 20 1.57 0.70 13.60
N MET A 21 0.69 0.35 14.52
CA MET A 21 -0.08 1.36 15.26
C MET A 21 0.80 2.04 16.32
N MET A 22 0.71 3.36 16.43
CA MET A 22 1.37 4.18 17.45
C MET A 22 0.44 5.32 17.85
N ASP A 23 -0.03 5.35 19.11
CA ASP A 23 -0.84 6.43 19.68
C ASP A 23 -2.06 6.85 18.82
N GLY A 24 -2.75 5.88 18.22
CA GLY A 24 -3.91 6.12 17.35
C GLY A 24 -3.56 6.45 15.90
N PHE A 25 -2.27 6.53 15.56
CA PHE A 25 -1.76 6.69 14.20
C PHE A 25 -1.31 5.35 13.61
N VAL A 26 -1.31 5.27 12.28
CA VAL A 26 -0.53 4.28 11.54
C VAL A 26 0.83 4.90 11.28
N LEU A 27 1.90 4.25 11.74
CA LEU A 27 3.28 4.67 11.54
C LEU A 27 3.91 3.82 10.43
N PRO A 28 4.06 4.35 9.20
CA PRO A 28 4.98 3.83 8.22
C PRO A 28 6.40 4.34 8.50
N GLU A 29 7.34 3.44 8.69
CA GLU A 29 8.74 3.75 9.00
C GLU A 29 9.69 2.92 8.11
N GLY A 30 10.78 3.54 7.66
CA GLY A 30 11.79 2.90 6.82
C GLY A 30 12.86 3.88 6.35
N THR A 31 13.68 3.44 5.40
CA THR A 31 14.69 4.29 4.76
C THR A 31 14.06 5.28 3.77
N GLU A 32 14.85 6.21 3.25
CA GLU A 32 14.43 7.10 2.16
C GLU A 32 13.83 6.32 0.98
N GLU A 33 14.48 5.22 0.59
CA GLU A 33 14.05 4.35 -0.51
C GLU A 33 12.74 3.62 -0.20
N THR A 34 12.53 3.17 1.06
CA THR A 34 11.25 2.62 1.51
C THR A 34 10.12 3.64 1.42
N LEU A 35 10.37 4.90 1.81
CA LEU A 35 9.36 5.95 1.74
C LEU A 35 9.11 6.39 0.29
N GLU A 36 10.13 6.38 -0.57
CA GLU A 36 9.99 6.59 -2.01
C GLU A 36 9.12 5.50 -2.64
N PHE A 37 9.36 4.23 -2.31
CA PHE A 37 8.50 3.10 -2.71
C PHE A 37 7.04 3.37 -2.35
N LEU A 38 6.76 3.74 -1.10
CA LEU A 38 5.41 4.01 -0.64
C LEU A 38 4.77 5.17 -1.41
N GLY A 39 5.51 6.25 -1.65
CA GLY A 39 5.06 7.39 -2.46
C GLY A 39 4.72 6.98 -3.89
N LYS A 40 5.59 6.21 -4.55
CA LYS A 40 5.35 5.69 -5.91
C LYS A 40 4.16 4.74 -5.96
N LEU A 41 3.98 3.90 -4.95
CA LEU A 41 2.83 3.00 -4.86
C LEU A 41 1.51 3.78 -4.76
N PHE A 42 1.47 4.85 -3.95
CA PHE A 42 0.30 5.74 -3.89
C PHE A 42 0.01 6.42 -5.22
N LEU A 43 1.04 6.97 -5.87
CA LEU A 43 0.89 7.62 -7.18
C LEU A 43 0.43 6.62 -8.25
N ALA A 44 1.01 5.42 -8.29
CA ALA A 44 0.61 4.37 -9.22
C ALA A 44 -0.86 3.97 -9.01
N GLN A 45 -1.30 3.76 -7.77
CA GLN A 45 -2.69 3.42 -7.48
C GLN A 45 -3.66 4.58 -7.76
N ALA A 46 -3.23 5.82 -7.62
CA ALA A 46 -4.03 7.00 -7.96
C ALA A 46 -4.32 7.09 -9.47
N HIS A 47 -3.44 6.53 -10.31
CA HIS A 47 -3.56 6.50 -11.77
C HIS A 47 -3.96 5.15 -12.35
N ASP A 48 -4.15 4.12 -11.51
CA ASP A 48 -4.56 2.80 -11.97
C ASP A 48 -6.04 2.78 -12.38
N GLU A 49 -6.28 2.55 -13.67
CA GLU A 49 -7.60 2.43 -14.28
C GLU A 49 -8.18 1.01 -14.15
N SER A 50 -7.32 0.00 -13.95
CA SER A 50 -7.71 -1.41 -13.91
C SER A 50 -8.32 -1.82 -12.56
N SER A 51 -7.87 -1.19 -11.47
CA SER A 51 -8.36 -1.42 -10.12
C SER A 51 -8.47 -0.11 -9.34
N CYS A 52 -9.49 -0.01 -8.49
CA CYS A 52 -9.59 1.09 -7.53
C CYS A 52 -8.94 0.75 -6.18
N LYS A 53 -8.44 -0.48 -5.99
CA LYS A 53 -7.90 -0.95 -4.71
C LYS A 53 -6.57 -1.69 -4.86
N LYS A 54 -5.70 -1.52 -3.87
CA LYS A 54 -4.48 -2.30 -3.66
C LYS A 54 -4.28 -2.57 -2.18
N SER A 55 -3.93 -3.80 -1.83
CA SER A 55 -3.54 -4.17 -0.48
C SER A 55 -2.14 -4.79 -0.46
N LEU A 56 -1.40 -4.51 0.60
CA LEU A 56 -0.16 -5.18 0.97
C LEU A 56 -0.25 -5.59 2.44
N GLU A 57 0.04 -6.85 2.74
CA GLU A 57 -0.16 -7.44 4.05
C GLU A 57 1.16 -8.01 4.61
N PRO A 58 1.54 -7.71 5.87
CA PRO A 58 2.77 -8.21 6.49
C PRO A 58 2.85 -9.74 6.51
N ASN A 59 1.70 -10.42 6.62
CA ASN A 59 1.58 -11.87 6.68
C ASN A 59 0.91 -12.46 5.43
N GLY A 60 0.92 -11.73 4.31
CA GLY A 60 0.22 -12.11 3.09
C GLY A 60 0.90 -11.61 1.82
N ALA A 61 0.09 -11.23 0.83
CA ALA A 61 0.59 -10.67 -0.41
C ALA A 61 1.34 -9.36 -0.15
N GLY A 62 2.59 -9.27 -0.63
CA GLY A 62 3.46 -8.13 -0.37
C GLY A 62 4.24 -8.19 0.95
N SER A 63 4.20 -9.31 1.68
CA SER A 63 4.97 -9.51 2.93
C SER A 63 6.47 -9.25 2.78
N ILE A 64 7.05 -9.46 1.60
CA ILE A 64 8.46 -9.14 1.29
C ILE A 64 8.84 -7.68 1.59
N PHE A 65 7.89 -6.75 1.50
CA PHE A 65 8.11 -5.33 1.76
C PHE A 65 8.03 -4.98 3.24
N PHE A 66 7.67 -5.91 4.14
CA PHE A 66 7.48 -5.62 5.55
C PHE A 66 8.61 -6.19 6.42
N THR A 67 8.91 -5.47 7.49
CA THR A 67 9.69 -6.02 8.61
C THR A 67 8.81 -6.93 9.47
N LYS A 68 9.45 -7.80 10.27
CA LYS A 68 8.75 -8.66 11.25
C LYS A 68 8.03 -7.89 12.36
N GLU A 69 8.36 -6.62 12.54
CA GLU A 69 7.76 -5.72 13.54
C GLU A 69 6.43 -5.13 13.06
N SER A 70 6.12 -5.26 11.77
CA SER A 70 4.88 -4.77 11.19
C SER A 70 3.68 -5.58 11.66
N ASN A 71 2.65 -4.89 12.16
CA ASN A 71 1.42 -5.52 12.65
C ASN A 71 0.15 -5.06 11.91
N VAL A 72 0.28 -4.10 10.99
CA VAL A 72 -0.80 -3.64 10.11
C VAL A 72 -0.33 -3.57 8.67
N GLY A 73 -1.24 -3.83 7.73
CA GLY A 73 -0.98 -3.70 6.30
C GLY A 73 -1.33 -2.32 5.75
N ILE A 74 -1.07 -2.13 4.46
CA ILE A 74 -1.48 -0.92 3.71
C ILE A 74 -2.64 -1.30 2.81
N TYR A 75 -3.72 -0.53 2.88
CA TYR A 75 -4.86 -0.63 1.98
C TYR A 75 -5.09 0.72 1.30
N ILE A 76 -4.90 0.78 -0.01
CA ILE A 76 -5.08 1.99 -0.82
C ILE A 76 -6.36 1.82 -1.61
N HIS A 77 -7.29 2.77 -1.45
CA HIS A 77 -8.56 2.80 -2.17
C HIS A 77 -8.72 4.15 -2.86
N ARG A 78 -8.67 4.15 -4.20
CA ARG A 78 -8.93 5.32 -5.03
C ARG A 78 -10.44 5.53 -5.15
N LEU A 79 -10.90 6.74 -4.87
CA LEU A 79 -12.28 7.18 -5.04
C LEU A 79 -12.38 8.28 -6.10
N PRO A 80 -13.45 8.32 -6.92
CA PRO A 80 -14.53 7.34 -6.99
C PRO A 80 -14.06 6.00 -7.58
N CYS A 81 -14.61 4.89 -7.08
CA CYS A 81 -14.38 3.56 -7.66
C CYS A 81 -15.50 3.27 -8.66
N GLU A 82 -15.21 3.32 -9.95
CA GLU A 82 -16.22 3.08 -11.00
C GLU A 82 -16.73 1.62 -11.01
N HIS A 83 -15.94 0.69 -10.48
CA HIS A 83 -16.33 -0.71 -10.24
C HIS A 83 -17.20 -0.90 -8.98
N GLY A 84 -17.59 0.20 -8.32
CA GLY A 84 -18.31 0.23 -7.05
C GLY A 84 -19.57 1.10 -7.10
N LYS A 85 -20.58 0.71 -7.90
CA LYS A 85 -21.97 0.91 -7.45
C LYS A 85 -22.23 -0.05 -6.29
N THR A 86 -21.65 0.24 -5.13
CA THR A 86 -22.01 -0.43 -3.88
C THR A 86 -22.36 0.68 -2.90
N GLN A 87 -23.60 0.60 -2.42
CA GLN A 87 -24.35 1.66 -1.77
C GLN A 87 -23.51 2.35 -0.69
N ALA A 88 -23.39 3.67 -0.80
CA ALA A 88 -23.14 4.51 0.36
C ALA A 88 -24.30 4.27 1.33
N ASN A 89 -24.08 3.43 2.35
CA ASN A 89 -24.92 3.46 3.54
C ASN A 89 -24.72 4.85 4.15
N LYS A 90 -25.74 5.69 3.96
CA LYS A 90 -25.92 6.93 4.70
C LYS A 90 -26.07 6.55 6.17
N SER A 91 -25.15 7.02 7.01
CA SER A 91 -25.38 7.21 8.44
C SER A 91 -26.29 8.41 8.65
#